data_AF-A0A9D7R529-F1
#
_entry.id   AF-A0A9D7R529-F1
#
_cell.length_a   1.000
_cell.length_b   1.000
_cell.length_c   1.000
_cell.angle_alpha   90.00
_cell.angle_beta   90.00
_cell.angle_gamma   90.00
#
_symmetry.space_group_name_H-M   'P 1'
#
loop_
_entity.id
_entity.type
_entity.pdbx_description
1 polymer ?
#
loop_
_entity_poly.entity_id
_entity_poly.type
_entity_poly.pdbx_seq_one_letter_code
_entity_poly.pdbx_strand_id
1 'polypeptide(L)'
;MALPSNTLTSFSAVGNREDLSDIVYDISPTETPFLSALPKVKATGTKHEWQTTALTAASGTNKVLEGDDATTDAATVNTRVYNYRQISDKVASVTGTQEAVDNAGKKAKMAAQMEMRMKELKRDVETRLLGNYASAVGNATLEPECAGLQAWVKTNIDKASDGTASAGNGTDTYTDGTARALQESQVEAALSLAWTNGGNPTMGILNAFQKRKFASFSGSSTKTSNGDIKKVVNSVDIYIDPLGNEVRLVPCRQAQTDVIFFVDTEMAKFATLRDFRTHDLAKTGDSERKQIIVEFTLEVCNEKAHAAVYDLATS
;
A
#
# COMPACT_ATOMS: atom_id res chain seq x y z
N MET A 1 43.42 -6.52 44.38
CA MET A 1 44.67 -7.06 43.79
C MET A 1 45.11 -6.08 42.72
N ALA A 2 46.28 -5.45 42.85
CA ALA A 2 46.75 -4.43 41.91
C ALA A 2 47.46 -5.10 40.72
N LEU A 3 47.37 -4.49 39.54
CA LEU A 3 48.05 -4.96 38.34
C LEU A 3 49.59 -4.87 38.57
N PRO A 4 50.40 -5.88 38.22
CA PRO A 4 51.84 -5.85 38.45
C PRO A 4 52.50 -4.65 37.75
N SER A 5 53.44 -3.98 38.42
CA SER A 5 54.16 -2.83 37.87
C SER A 5 54.90 -3.18 36.57
N ASN A 6 54.93 -2.24 35.61
CA ASN A 6 55.53 -2.38 34.27
C ASN A 6 54.86 -3.42 33.33
N THR A 7 53.62 -3.84 33.61
CA THR A 7 52.87 -4.71 32.70
C THR A 7 52.36 -3.93 31.49
N LEU A 8 52.72 -4.34 30.28
CA LEU A 8 52.11 -3.84 29.04
C LEU A 8 50.67 -4.36 28.97
N THR A 9 49.70 -3.46 28.84
CA THR A 9 48.28 -3.81 28.79
C THR A 9 47.72 -3.50 27.41
N SER A 10 46.61 -4.13 27.04
CA SER A 10 45.89 -3.77 25.80
C SER A 10 45.43 -2.32 25.78
N PHE A 11 45.30 -1.68 26.95
CA PHE A 11 44.96 -0.26 27.11
C PHE A 11 46.15 0.68 26.84
N SER A 12 47.39 0.18 26.95
CA SER A 12 48.63 0.96 26.74
C SER A 12 49.42 0.53 25.50
N ALA A 13 48.98 -0.52 24.81
CA ALA A 13 49.59 -1.02 23.58
C ALA A 13 49.07 -0.26 22.35
N VAL A 14 49.98 0.48 21.69
CA VAL A 14 49.73 1.12 20.38
C VAL A 14 49.92 0.06 19.29
N GLY A 15 48.87 -0.23 18.52
CA GLY A 15 48.91 -1.22 17.42
C GLY A 15 47.96 -2.42 17.57
N ASN A 16 47.11 -2.46 18.61
CA ASN A 16 46.03 -3.45 18.69
C ASN A 16 45.03 -3.23 17.54
N ARG A 17 44.73 -4.29 16.78
CA ARG A 17 43.76 -4.25 15.67
C ARG A 17 42.34 -4.17 16.22
N GLU A 18 41.49 -3.40 15.55
CA GLU A 18 40.07 -3.31 15.87
C GLU A 18 39.36 -4.65 15.60
N ASP A 19 38.48 -5.06 16.52
CA ASP A 19 37.60 -6.20 16.34
C ASP A 19 36.22 -5.70 15.89
N LEU A 20 35.71 -6.25 14.79
CA LEU A 20 34.45 -5.83 14.19
C LEU A 20 33.63 -7.08 13.83
N SER A 21 32.39 -7.13 14.32
CA SER A 21 31.47 -8.21 14.00
C SER A 21 31.12 -8.20 12.51
N ASP A 22 31.22 -9.37 11.87
CA ASP A 22 30.82 -9.58 10.48
C ASP A 22 29.30 -9.57 10.26
N ILE A 23 28.49 -9.55 11.32
CA ILE A 23 27.03 -9.59 11.18
C ILE A 23 26.46 -8.17 11.24
N VAL A 24 25.80 -7.75 10.17
CA VAL A 24 25.02 -6.50 10.11
C VAL A 24 23.56 -6.81 10.41
N TYR A 25 23.04 -6.28 11.52
CA TYR A 25 21.63 -6.43 11.91
C TYR A 25 20.80 -5.26 11.35
N ASP A 26 19.74 -5.56 10.61
CA ASP A 26 18.78 -4.58 10.08
C ASP A 26 17.36 -5.02 10.45
N ILE A 27 16.59 -4.10 11.03
CA ILE A 27 15.19 -4.28 11.45
C ILE A 27 14.23 -3.42 10.64
N SER A 28 14.70 -2.81 9.55
CA SER A 28 13.90 -1.93 8.72
C SER A 28 12.68 -2.68 8.17
N PRO A 29 11.47 -2.10 8.24
CA PRO A 29 10.28 -2.72 7.68
C PRO A 29 10.33 -2.66 6.14
N THR A 30 10.30 -3.83 5.52
CA THR A 30 10.42 -4.01 4.05
C THR A 30 9.18 -4.61 3.39
N GLU A 31 8.18 -4.95 4.21
CA GLU A 31 6.92 -5.53 3.76
C GLU A 31 6.09 -4.49 2.98
N THR A 32 5.52 -4.93 1.86
CA THR A 32 4.68 -4.12 0.95
C THR A 32 3.46 -4.95 0.52
N PRO A 33 2.51 -5.18 1.46
CA PRO A 33 1.42 -6.12 1.26
C PRO A 33 0.46 -5.69 0.13
N PHE A 34 0.19 -4.39 -0.04
CA PHE A 34 -0.70 -3.91 -1.09
C PHE A 34 -0.07 -4.12 -2.47
N LEU A 35 1.14 -3.60 -2.68
CA LEU A 35 1.88 -3.75 -3.94
C LEU A 35 2.06 -5.21 -4.34
N SER A 36 2.25 -6.10 -3.36
CA SER A 36 2.42 -7.54 -3.60
C SER A 36 1.10 -8.26 -3.94
N ALA A 37 -0.04 -7.73 -3.51
CA ALA A 37 -1.36 -8.31 -3.77
C ALA A 37 -1.95 -7.89 -5.12
N LEU A 38 -1.54 -6.73 -5.67
CA LEU A 38 -2.08 -6.22 -6.92
C LEU A 38 -1.54 -6.96 -8.15
N PRO A 39 -2.40 -7.37 -9.10
CA PRO A 39 -1.98 -7.81 -10.42
C PRO A 39 -1.19 -6.73 -11.15
N LYS A 40 -0.09 -7.13 -11.79
CA LYS A 40 0.71 -6.23 -12.61
C LYS A 40 0.20 -6.17 -14.05
N VAL A 41 0.05 -4.97 -14.58
CA VAL A 41 -0.27 -4.73 -15.99
C VAL A 41 0.71 -3.76 -16.62
N LYS A 42 0.79 -3.76 -17.95
CA LYS A 42 1.71 -2.90 -18.70
C LYS A 42 0.96 -1.67 -19.22
N ALA A 43 1.40 -0.48 -18.81
CA ALA A 43 0.96 0.78 -19.40
C ALA A 43 1.73 1.05 -20.70
N THR A 44 1.11 1.75 -21.66
CA THR A 44 1.72 2.11 -22.95
C THR A 44 1.89 3.62 -23.16
N GLY A 45 1.35 4.46 -22.26
CA GLY A 45 1.35 5.93 -22.38
C GLY A 45 1.81 6.66 -21.10
N THR A 46 1.93 7.99 -21.17
CA THR A 46 2.11 8.88 -20.00
C THR A 46 0.84 8.99 -19.16
N LYS A 47 -0.29 8.97 -19.85
CA LYS A 47 -1.64 8.87 -19.30
C LYS A 47 -2.12 7.45 -19.52
N HIS A 48 -2.47 6.75 -18.45
CA HIS A 48 -3.06 5.41 -18.51
C HIS A 48 -4.58 5.54 -18.37
N GLU A 49 -5.33 4.99 -19.32
CA GLU A 49 -6.78 5.14 -19.38
C GLU A 49 -7.44 3.77 -19.49
N TRP A 50 -8.57 3.62 -18.82
CA TRP A 50 -9.43 2.44 -18.90
C TRP A 50 -10.88 2.87 -18.96
N GLN A 51 -11.77 1.91 -19.24
CA GLN A 51 -13.19 2.15 -19.34
C GLN A 51 -13.94 1.38 -18.27
N THR A 52 -15.00 1.99 -17.75
CA THR A 52 -15.93 1.34 -16.83
C THR A 52 -17.34 1.40 -17.39
N THR A 53 -18.16 0.43 -17.01
CA THR A 53 -19.57 0.35 -17.38
C THR A 53 -20.34 -0.30 -16.24
N ALA A 54 -21.64 -0.05 -16.17
CA ALA A 54 -22.50 -0.58 -15.13
C ALA A 54 -23.84 -1.02 -15.75
N LEU A 55 -24.35 -2.17 -15.28
CA LEU A 55 -25.68 -2.62 -15.64
C LEU A 55 -26.74 -1.70 -15.01
N THR A 56 -27.89 -1.58 -15.67
CA THR A 56 -29.06 -0.94 -15.08
C THR A 56 -29.51 -1.72 -13.84
N ALA A 57 -30.02 -1.02 -12.83
CA ALA A 57 -30.54 -1.65 -11.62
C ALA A 57 -31.65 -2.66 -11.94
N ALA A 58 -31.70 -3.76 -11.19
CA ALA A 58 -32.73 -4.78 -11.35
C ALA A 58 -34.13 -4.18 -11.14
N SER A 59 -35.05 -4.46 -12.05
CA SER A 59 -36.43 -3.98 -11.99
C SER A 59 -37.38 -5.11 -11.63
N GLY A 60 -38.05 -4.99 -10.48
CA GLY A 60 -39.17 -5.88 -10.10
C GLY A 60 -40.44 -5.64 -10.90
N THR A 61 -40.45 -4.67 -11.80
CA THR A 61 -41.59 -4.32 -12.64
C THR A 61 -41.33 -4.58 -14.13
N ASN A 62 -40.29 -5.34 -14.47
CA ASN A 62 -40.06 -5.83 -15.82
C ASN A 62 -41.08 -6.92 -16.21
N LYS A 63 -42.32 -6.50 -16.44
CA LYS A 63 -43.44 -7.32 -16.89
C LYS A 63 -43.96 -6.77 -18.20
N VAL A 64 -44.20 -7.65 -19.16
CA VAL A 64 -44.65 -7.29 -20.52
C VAL A 64 -45.95 -8.04 -20.78
N LEU A 65 -46.88 -7.44 -21.52
CA LEU A 65 -48.13 -8.09 -21.89
C LEU A 65 -47.84 -9.24 -22.87
N GLU A 66 -48.57 -10.35 -22.75
CA GLU A 66 -48.44 -11.47 -23.68
C GLU A 66 -48.82 -11.05 -25.11
N GLY A 67 -47.90 -11.22 -26.05
CA GLY A 67 -48.07 -10.82 -27.45
C GLY A 67 -47.72 -9.36 -27.78
N ASP A 68 -47.20 -8.61 -26.81
CA ASP A 68 -46.71 -7.23 -27.03
C ASP A 68 -45.36 -7.21 -27.76
N ASP A 69 -45.15 -6.18 -28.58
CA ASP A 69 -43.89 -6.00 -29.30
C ASP A 69 -42.78 -5.52 -28.35
N ALA A 70 -41.59 -6.10 -28.48
CA ALA A 70 -40.45 -5.74 -27.63
C ALA A 70 -40.00 -4.30 -27.89
N THR A 71 -39.93 -3.49 -26.83
CA THR A 71 -39.28 -2.17 -26.87
C THR A 71 -37.77 -2.33 -26.77
N THR A 72 -37.03 -1.50 -27.49
CA THR A 72 -35.55 -1.52 -27.45
C THR A 72 -35.06 -0.82 -26.18
N ASP A 73 -34.31 -1.54 -25.36
CA ASP A 73 -33.66 -0.96 -24.19
C ASP A 73 -32.60 0.09 -24.59
N ALA A 74 -32.44 1.11 -23.76
CA ALA A 74 -31.42 2.13 -23.98
C ALA A 74 -30.01 1.51 -23.87
N ALA A 75 -29.14 1.83 -24.82
CA ALA A 75 -27.76 1.36 -24.80
C ALA A 75 -26.98 1.97 -23.63
N THR A 76 -26.26 1.13 -22.88
CA THR A 76 -25.31 1.58 -21.85
C THR A 76 -24.00 2.03 -22.50
N VAL A 77 -23.55 3.25 -22.19
CA VAL A 77 -22.30 3.82 -22.74
C VAL A 77 -21.19 3.73 -21.70
N ASN A 78 -19.99 3.33 -22.13
CA ASN A 78 -18.82 3.26 -21.28
C ASN A 78 -18.33 4.66 -20.87
N THR A 79 -17.86 4.82 -19.64
CA THR A 79 -17.17 6.02 -19.18
C THR A 79 -15.66 5.79 -19.19
N ARG A 80 -14.89 6.85 -19.48
CA ARG A 80 -13.42 6.77 -19.50
C ARG A 80 -12.84 7.32 -18.20
N VAL A 81 -11.94 6.55 -17.60
CA VAL A 81 -11.21 6.90 -16.37
C VAL A 81 -9.71 6.91 -16.68
N TYR A 82 -8.92 7.69 -15.94
CA TYR A 82 -7.49 7.80 -16.20
C TYR A 82 -6.66 8.11 -14.96
N ASN A 83 -5.38 7.75 -15.02
CA ASN A 83 -4.37 8.18 -14.06
C ASN A 83 -3.08 8.57 -14.77
N TYR A 84 -2.27 9.43 -14.17
CA TYR A 84 -0.93 9.74 -14.65
C TYR A 84 0.08 8.78 -14.04
N ARG A 85 1.15 8.51 -14.79
CA ARG A 85 2.27 7.72 -14.28
C ARG A 85 3.22 8.59 -13.49
N GLN A 86 3.80 8.02 -12.44
CA GLN A 86 4.86 8.63 -11.65
C GLN A 86 6.15 7.83 -11.83
N ILE A 87 7.27 8.55 -11.83
CA ILE A 87 8.61 7.96 -11.76
C ILE A 87 9.05 7.96 -10.31
N SER A 88 9.61 6.86 -9.84
CA SER A 88 10.28 6.80 -8.53
C SER A 88 11.63 6.14 -8.71
N ASP A 89 12.65 6.70 -8.07
CA ASP A 89 14.01 6.24 -8.20
C ASP A 89 14.79 6.31 -6.89
N LYS A 90 15.87 5.53 -6.84
CA LYS A 90 16.90 5.61 -5.79
C LYS A 90 18.26 5.39 -6.41
N VAL A 91 19.27 6.08 -5.88
CA VAL A 91 20.66 5.98 -6.35
C VAL A 91 21.56 5.48 -5.23
N ALA A 92 22.40 4.50 -5.52
CA ALA A 92 23.52 4.08 -4.69
C ALA A 92 24.83 4.62 -5.28
N SER A 93 25.77 4.99 -4.42
CA SER A 93 27.11 5.47 -4.79
C SER A 93 28.14 4.85 -3.86
N VAL A 94 29.24 4.34 -4.41
CA VAL A 94 30.37 3.78 -3.64
C VAL A 94 31.68 4.24 -4.28
N THR A 95 32.66 4.62 -3.45
CA THR A 95 33.99 5.05 -3.92
C THR A 95 34.86 3.85 -4.25
N GLY A 96 35.83 4.01 -5.16
CA GLY A 96 36.75 2.93 -5.55
C GLY A 96 37.52 2.34 -4.35
N THR A 97 38.04 3.22 -3.49
CA THR A 97 38.72 2.79 -2.25
C THR A 97 37.81 1.97 -1.33
N GLN A 98 36.52 2.31 -1.21
CA GLN A 98 35.60 1.60 -0.32
C GLN A 98 35.28 0.18 -0.81
N GLU A 99 35.24 -0.03 -2.13
CA GLU A 99 35.14 -1.38 -2.72
C GLU A 99 36.46 -2.17 -2.60
N ALA A 100 37.61 -1.49 -2.60
CA ALA A 100 38.91 -2.15 -2.51
C ALA A 100 39.33 -2.57 -1.09
N VAL A 101 38.82 -1.89 -0.05
CA VAL A 101 39.13 -2.20 1.36
C VAL A 101 38.45 -3.51 1.78
N ASP A 102 39.14 -4.30 2.60
CA ASP A 102 38.57 -5.51 3.18
C ASP A 102 37.45 -5.14 4.17
N ASN A 103 36.24 -5.52 3.82
CA ASN A 103 35.03 -5.07 4.48
C ASN A 103 34.42 -6.19 5.32
N ALA A 104 34.30 -5.96 6.63
CA ALA A 104 33.53 -6.85 7.51
C ALA A 104 32.06 -6.91 7.07
N GLY A 105 31.50 -8.12 7.06
CA GLY A 105 30.10 -8.45 6.82
C GLY A 105 29.48 -8.24 5.43
N LYS A 106 29.89 -7.22 4.67
CA LYS A 106 29.33 -6.92 3.32
C LYS A 106 30.47 -6.75 2.32
N LYS A 107 30.87 -7.86 1.68
CA LYS A 107 32.00 -7.92 0.73
C LYS A 107 31.85 -7.05 -0.52
N ALA A 108 30.62 -6.85 -1.01
CA ALA A 108 30.33 -5.92 -2.11
C ALA A 108 29.39 -4.82 -1.58
N LYS A 109 29.93 -3.62 -1.32
CA LYS A 109 29.16 -2.53 -0.70
C LYS A 109 28.11 -1.98 -1.65
N MET A 110 28.41 -1.93 -2.94
CA MET A 110 27.48 -1.48 -3.96
C MET A 110 26.27 -2.40 -4.07
N ALA A 111 26.46 -3.72 -4.08
CA ALA A 111 25.35 -4.68 -4.12
C ALA A 111 24.45 -4.55 -2.88
N ALA A 112 25.03 -4.41 -1.70
CA ALA A 112 24.26 -4.23 -0.48
C ALA A 112 23.50 -2.90 -0.44
N GLN A 113 24.11 -1.81 -0.92
CA GLN A 113 23.41 -0.52 -1.07
C GLN A 113 22.25 -0.63 -2.06
N MET A 114 22.43 -1.31 -3.19
CA MET A 114 21.37 -1.53 -4.16
C MET A 114 20.20 -2.34 -3.60
N GLU A 115 20.47 -3.38 -2.80
CA GLU A 115 19.41 -4.15 -2.14
C GLU A 115 18.59 -3.28 -1.18
N MET A 116 19.26 -2.46 -0.36
CA MET A 116 18.59 -1.52 0.54
C MET A 116 17.77 -0.49 -0.23
N ARG A 117 18.33 0.11 -1.29
CA ARG A 117 17.60 1.05 -2.15
C ARG A 117 16.40 0.42 -2.85
N MET A 118 16.46 -0.85 -3.24
CA MET A 118 15.31 -1.54 -3.82
C MET A 118 14.18 -1.74 -2.82
N LYS A 119 14.52 -2.13 -1.58
CA LYS A 119 13.56 -2.29 -0.48
C LYS A 119 12.90 -0.95 -0.12
N GLU A 120 13.70 0.11 0.00
CA GLU A 120 13.20 1.47 0.22
C GLU A 120 12.29 1.94 -0.93
N LEU A 121 12.69 1.70 -2.18
CA LEU A 121 11.88 2.12 -3.33
C LEU A 121 10.52 1.41 -3.36
N LYS A 122 10.47 0.11 -3.06
CA LYS A 122 9.18 -0.61 -2.93
C LYS A 122 8.31 -0.01 -1.81
N ARG A 123 8.92 0.36 -0.69
CA ARG A 123 8.23 1.01 0.43
C ARG A 123 7.67 2.38 0.03
N ASP A 124 8.42 3.18 -0.72
CA ASP A 124 7.98 4.48 -1.20
C ASP A 124 6.79 4.32 -2.17
N VAL A 125 6.82 3.30 -3.03
CA VAL A 125 5.68 2.94 -3.89
C VAL A 125 4.46 2.55 -3.07
N GLU A 126 4.59 1.68 -2.07
CA GLU A 126 3.49 1.28 -1.18
C GLU A 126 2.84 2.49 -0.50
N THR A 127 3.65 3.39 0.08
CA THR A 127 3.17 4.63 0.71
C THR A 127 2.44 5.51 -0.31
N ARG A 128 2.96 5.62 -1.54
CA ARG A 128 2.33 6.42 -2.59
C ARG A 128 0.98 5.86 -3.01
N LEU A 129 0.86 4.53 -3.09
CA LEU A 129 -0.35 3.83 -3.49
C LEU A 129 -1.45 3.87 -2.42
N LEU A 130 -1.09 3.83 -1.14
CA LEU A 130 -2.05 3.84 -0.03
C LEU A 130 -2.34 5.24 0.55
N GLY A 131 -1.64 6.27 0.09
CA GLY A 131 -1.79 7.63 0.60
C GLY A 131 -2.88 8.46 -0.07
N ASN A 132 -3.23 9.57 0.60
CA ASN A 132 -4.15 10.59 0.11
C ASN A 132 -3.46 11.57 -0.84
N TYR A 133 -3.45 11.22 -2.11
CA TYR A 133 -2.78 12.00 -3.14
C TYR A 133 -3.59 12.03 -4.43
N ALA A 134 -3.77 13.22 -5.00
CA ALA A 134 -4.35 13.40 -6.32
C ALA A 134 -3.33 13.05 -7.43
N SER A 135 -3.86 12.79 -8.63
CA SER A 135 -3.05 12.72 -9.84
C SER A 135 -2.80 14.11 -10.40
N ALA A 136 -1.58 14.34 -10.90
CA ALA A 136 -1.19 15.61 -11.50
C ALA A 136 -0.45 15.39 -12.81
N VAL A 137 -0.73 16.25 -13.78
CA VAL A 137 0.02 16.27 -15.04
C VAL A 137 1.37 16.94 -14.82
N GLY A 138 2.44 16.26 -15.26
CA GLY A 138 3.78 16.83 -15.22
C GLY A 138 3.98 17.89 -16.30
N ASN A 139 4.93 18.79 -16.07
CA ASN A 139 5.38 19.79 -17.04
C ASN A 139 6.91 19.99 -16.91
N ALA A 140 7.47 21.04 -17.50
CA ALA A 140 8.91 21.29 -17.48
C ALA A 140 9.48 21.62 -16.08
N THR A 141 8.62 21.95 -15.12
CA THR A 141 8.99 22.38 -13.75
C THR A 141 8.35 21.55 -12.64
N LEU A 142 7.37 20.70 -12.97
CA LEU A 142 6.65 19.85 -12.02
C LEU A 142 6.60 18.41 -12.53
N GLU A 143 6.80 17.46 -11.64
CA GLU A 143 6.76 16.04 -11.94
C GLU A 143 5.31 15.55 -12.15
N PRO A 144 5.10 14.52 -12.99
CA PRO A 144 3.82 13.84 -13.06
C PRO A 144 3.61 12.95 -11.83
N GLU A 145 2.39 12.96 -11.30
CA GLU A 145 2.03 12.29 -10.05
C GLU A 145 0.84 11.35 -10.25
N CYS A 146 0.91 10.13 -9.72
CA CYS A 146 -0.19 9.17 -9.80
C CYS A 146 -1.16 9.33 -8.62
N ALA A 147 -2.46 9.13 -8.79
CA ALA A 147 -3.38 9.14 -7.65
C ALA A 147 -3.18 7.91 -6.74
N GLY A 148 -3.25 8.12 -5.41
CA GLY A 148 -3.31 7.05 -4.41
C GLY A 148 -4.73 6.57 -4.15
N LEU A 149 -4.90 5.42 -3.48
CA LEU A 149 -6.18 4.73 -3.32
C LEU A 149 -7.28 5.60 -2.68
N GLN A 150 -6.92 6.49 -1.74
CA GLN A 150 -7.86 7.38 -1.08
C GLN A 150 -8.48 8.45 -1.99
N ALA A 151 -7.82 8.81 -3.09
CA ALA A 151 -8.38 9.70 -4.10
C ALA A 151 -9.36 8.97 -5.06
N TRP A 152 -9.43 7.64 -4.97
CA TRP A 152 -10.32 6.81 -5.78
C TRP A 152 -11.59 6.41 -5.02
N VAL A 153 -11.48 5.91 -3.80
CA VAL A 153 -12.64 5.37 -3.06
C VAL A 153 -13.54 6.51 -2.55
N LYS A 154 -14.80 6.51 -3.00
CA LYS A 154 -15.80 7.56 -2.72
C LYS A 154 -17.19 7.01 -2.37
N THR A 155 -17.68 6.02 -3.11
CA THR A 155 -19.07 5.56 -3.05
C THR A 155 -19.31 4.73 -1.79
N ASN A 156 -18.40 3.81 -1.48
CA ASN A 156 -18.54 2.88 -0.37
C ASN A 156 -17.68 3.33 0.81
N ILE A 157 -18.00 4.49 1.37
CA ILE A 157 -17.19 5.09 2.43
C ILE A 157 -18.04 5.36 3.66
N ASP A 158 -17.44 5.16 4.83
CA ASP A 158 -17.95 5.70 6.08
C ASP A 158 -16.96 6.76 6.57
N LYS A 159 -17.44 8.00 6.77
CA LYS A 159 -16.61 9.16 7.14
C LYS A 159 -17.31 10.04 8.18
N ALA A 160 -16.56 10.91 8.85
CA ALA A 160 -17.12 11.96 9.68
C ALA A 160 -18.02 12.88 8.84
N SER A 161 -19.02 13.49 9.49
CA SER A 161 -20.01 14.31 8.80
C SER A 161 -19.39 15.56 8.15
N ASP A 162 -18.33 16.08 8.74
CA ASP A 162 -17.55 17.25 8.30
C ASP A 162 -16.38 16.91 7.36
N GLY A 163 -16.00 15.63 7.22
CA GLY A 163 -15.03 15.20 6.22
C GLY A 163 -15.55 15.41 4.79
N THR A 164 -14.68 15.65 3.82
CA THR A 164 -15.08 15.81 2.41
C THR A 164 -14.49 14.68 1.57
N ALA A 165 -15.38 13.91 0.94
CA ALA A 165 -14.98 12.83 0.04
C ALA A 165 -14.30 13.38 -1.22
N SER A 166 -13.36 12.61 -1.79
CA SER A 166 -12.82 12.90 -3.12
C SER A 166 -13.89 12.76 -4.20
N ALA A 167 -13.60 13.24 -5.40
CA ALA A 167 -14.45 13.10 -6.57
C ALA A 167 -14.55 11.66 -7.06
N GLY A 168 -13.68 10.75 -6.60
CA GLY A 168 -13.68 9.32 -6.92
C GLY A 168 -13.09 9.00 -8.29
N ASN A 169 -12.28 9.90 -8.83
CA ASN A 169 -11.67 9.82 -10.15
C ASN A 169 -10.16 10.06 -10.12
N GLY A 170 -9.56 10.12 -8.92
CA GLY A 170 -8.14 10.36 -8.71
C GLY A 170 -7.68 11.80 -8.99
N THR A 171 -8.56 12.79 -9.13
CA THR A 171 -8.16 14.18 -9.47
C THR A 171 -8.05 15.10 -8.26
N ASP A 172 -8.59 14.69 -7.11
CA ASP A 172 -8.63 15.45 -5.87
C ASP A 172 -8.41 14.52 -4.66
N THR A 173 -8.05 15.13 -3.54
CA THR A 173 -7.78 14.42 -2.29
C THR A 173 -9.01 14.40 -1.40
N TYR A 174 -9.10 13.38 -0.56
CA TYR A 174 -10.00 13.39 0.58
C TYR A 174 -9.61 14.53 1.55
N THR A 175 -10.57 15.17 2.22
CA THR A 175 -10.29 16.15 3.28
C THR A 175 -10.80 15.62 4.61
N ASP A 176 -9.90 15.49 5.57
CA ASP A 176 -10.20 14.88 6.87
C ASP A 176 -11.19 15.74 7.67
N GLY A 177 -12.12 15.05 8.31
CA GLY A 177 -13.06 15.62 9.27
C GLY A 177 -12.59 15.46 10.71
N THR A 178 -13.53 15.58 11.65
CA THR A 178 -13.25 15.38 13.07
C THR A 178 -12.93 13.92 13.36
N ALA A 179 -11.76 13.67 13.96
CA ALA A 179 -11.31 12.33 14.31
C ALA A 179 -12.28 11.59 15.25
N ARG A 180 -12.60 10.34 14.92
CA ARG A 180 -13.59 9.51 15.62
C ARG A 180 -13.05 8.12 15.93
N ALA A 181 -13.54 7.52 17.01
CA ALA A 181 -13.15 6.16 17.36
C ALA A 181 -13.70 5.15 16.34
N LEU A 182 -12.89 4.17 15.98
CA LEU A 182 -13.27 3.05 15.12
C LEU A 182 -14.40 2.24 15.79
N GLN A 183 -15.51 2.06 15.09
CA GLN A 183 -16.68 1.27 15.53
C GLN A 183 -17.03 0.21 14.48
N GLU A 184 -17.52 -0.95 14.93
CA GLU A 184 -17.87 -2.06 14.04
C GLU A 184 -18.98 -1.67 13.05
N SER A 185 -19.95 -0.88 13.50
CA SER A 185 -21.01 -0.31 12.65
C SER A 185 -20.50 0.49 11.46
N GLN A 186 -19.34 1.17 11.58
CA GLN A 186 -18.73 1.92 10.48
C GLN A 186 -18.17 0.99 9.40
N VAL A 187 -17.59 -0.14 9.83
CA VAL A 187 -17.06 -1.17 8.93
C VAL A 187 -18.19 -1.90 8.22
N GLU A 188 -19.23 -2.29 8.95
CA GLU A 188 -20.44 -2.91 8.40
C GLU A 188 -21.14 -1.97 7.41
N ALA A 189 -21.26 -0.67 7.73
CA ALA A 189 -21.84 0.31 6.81
C ALA A 189 -21.05 0.40 5.49
N ALA A 190 -19.73 0.48 5.57
CA ALA A 190 -18.88 0.56 4.38
C ALA A 190 -18.93 -0.72 3.53
N LEU A 191 -18.91 -1.91 4.15
CA LEU A 191 -19.00 -3.20 3.46
C LEU A 191 -20.40 -3.47 2.88
N SER A 192 -21.46 -3.07 3.59
CA SER A 192 -22.84 -3.15 3.10
C SER A 192 -23.06 -2.26 1.86
N LEU A 193 -22.44 -1.07 1.82
CA LEU A 193 -22.44 -0.22 0.63
C LEU A 193 -21.71 -0.89 -0.53
N ALA A 194 -20.55 -1.52 -0.29
CA ALA A 194 -19.83 -2.26 -1.32
C ALA A 194 -20.68 -3.40 -1.88
N TRP A 195 -21.31 -4.19 -1.02
CA TRP A 195 -22.22 -5.26 -1.42
C TRP A 195 -23.38 -4.74 -2.27
N THR A 196 -24.02 -3.66 -1.84
CA THR A 196 -25.13 -3.02 -2.58
C THR A 196 -24.71 -2.56 -3.97
N ASN A 197 -23.46 -2.10 -4.11
CA ASN A 197 -22.88 -1.69 -5.39
C ASN A 197 -22.22 -2.84 -6.18
N GLY A 198 -22.34 -4.09 -5.71
CA GLY A 198 -21.83 -5.29 -6.37
C GLY A 198 -20.33 -5.57 -6.17
N GLY A 199 -19.68 -4.89 -5.23
CA GLY A 199 -18.30 -5.11 -4.83
C GLY A 199 -18.17 -6.20 -3.76
N ASN A 200 -17.07 -6.97 -3.82
CA ASN A 200 -16.73 -8.00 -2.84
C ASN A 200 -15.27 -7.84 -2.40
N PRO A 201 -14.96 -6.86 -1.53
CA PRO A 201 -13.59 -6.65 -1.09
C PRO A 201 -13.09 -7.84 -0.26
N THR A 202 -11.91 -8.36 -0.57
CA THR A 202 -11.33 -9.55 0.07
C THR A 202 -10.15 -9.24 1.00
N MET A 203 -9.56 -8.06 0.87
CA MET A 203 -8.37 -7.64 1.62
C MET A 203 -8.60 -6.32 2.34
N GLY A 204 -8.54 -6.33 3.67
CA GLY A 204 -8.55 -5.14 4.51
C GLY A 204 -7.13 -4.70 4.85
N ILE A 205 -6.75 -3.47 4.52
CA ILE A 205 -5.42 -2.90 4.77
C ILE A 205 -5.54 -1.79 5.79
N LEU A 206 -4.73 -1.87 6.83
CA LEU A 206 -4.83 -0.96 7.97
C LEU A 206 -3.53 -0.88 8.77
N ASN A 207 -3.34 0.25 9.46
CA ASN A 207 -2.17 0.45 10.32
C ASN A 207 -2.30 -0.32 11.65
N ALA A 208 -1.19 -0.51 12.36
CA ALA A 208 -1.12 -1.23 13.63
C ALA A 208 -2.08 -0.68 14.72
N PHE A 209 -2.30 0.64 14.77
CA PHE A 209 -3.26 1.22 15.72
C PHE A 209 -4.68 0.71 15.45
N GLN A 210 -5.12 0.81 14.21
CA GLN A 210 -6.44 0.32 13.81
C GLN A 210 -6.55 -1.21 13.93
N LYS A 211 -5.48 -1.98 13.68
CA LYS A 211 -5.50 -3.45 13.85
C LYS A 211 -5.80 -3.83 15.31
N ARG A 212 -5.21 -3.11 16.26
CA ARG A 212 -5.43 -3.35 17.68
C ARG A 212 -6.85 -2.97 18.12
N LYS A 213 -7.41 -1.88 17.57
CA LYS A 213 -8.81 -1.50 17.80
C LYS A 213 -9.77 -2.51 17.18
N PHE A 214 -9.51 -2.95 15.95
CA PHE A 214 -10.28 -3.99 15.28
C PHE A 214 -10.24 -5.31 16.06
N ALA A 215 -9.09 -5.69 16.63
CA ALA A 215 -9.00 -6.89 17.48
C ALA A 215 -9.83 -6.78 18.78
N SER A 216 -10.20 -5.57 19.21
CA SER A 216 -11.08 -5.33 20.35
C SER A 216 -12.58 -5.38 19.99
N PHE A 217 -12.93 -5.39 18.69
CA PHE A 217 -14.27 -5.70 18.23
C PHE A 217 -14.59 -7.13 18.63
N SER A 218 -15.37 -7.28 19.71
CA SER A 218 -15.72 -8.59 20.25
C SER A 218 -17.16 -8.59 20.70
N GLY A 219 -18.04 -8.96 19.77
CA GLY A 219 -19.36 -9.49 20.04
C GLY A 219 -19.48 -10.91 19.45
N SER A 220 -19.32 -11.94 20.28
CA SER A 220 -19.86 -13.29 20.03
C SER A 220 -19.37 -14.09 18.80
N SER A 221 -18.21 -14.74 18.90
CA SER A 221 -18.08 -16.15 18.48
C SER A 221 -16.89 -16.81 19.17
N THR A 222 -17.07 -18.08 19.50
CA THR A 222 -16.28 -18.91 20.41
C THR A 222 -14.77 -18.80 20.23
N LYS A 223 -14.08 -18.42 21.32
CA LYS A 223 -12.67 -18.73 21.54
C LYS A 223 -12.52 -20.24 21.65
N THR A 224 -12.54 -20.98 20.54
CA THR A 224 -12.14 -22.40 20.56
C THR A 224 -10.63 -22.46 20.64
N SER A 225 -10.09 -22.20 21.82
CA SER A 225 -8.75 -22.65 22.17
C SER A 225 -8.80 -24.18 22.27
N ASN A 226 -8.41 -24.85 21.19
CA ASN A 226 -8.10 -26.26 21.26
C ASN A 226 -6.81 -26.41 22.11
N GLY A 227 -6.97 -26.85 23.36
CA GLY A 227 -5.97 -27.65 24.09
C GLY A 227 -4.65 -27.05 24.60
N ASP A 228 -4.26 -25.81 24.29
CA ASP A 228 -3.00 -25.24 24.82
C ASP A 228 -3.25 -24.26 25.99
N ILE A 229 -3.03 -24.72 27.22
CA ILE A 229 -3.39 -24.07 28.50
C ILE A 229 -2.64 -22.73 28.79
N LYS A 230 -1.82 -22.18 27.89
CA LYS A 230 -1.09 -20.90 28.12
C LYS A 230 -0.88 -20.03 26.87
N LYS A 231 -1.88 -19.84 26.00
CA LYS A 231 -1.81 -18.87 24.89
C LYS A 231 -2.93 -17.84 25.00
N VAL A 232 -2.56 -16.56 25.18
CA VAL A 232 -3.50 -15.44 25.03
C VAL A 232 -3.45 -15.01 23.57
N VAL A 233 -4.50 -15.28 22.81
CA VAL A 233 -4.65 -14.85 21.41
C VAL A 233 -5.60 -13.66 21.39
N ASN A 234 -5.11 -12.52 20.89
CA ASN A 234 -5.89 -11.29 20.71
C ASN A 234 -5.69 -10.79 19.27
N SER A 235 -6.11 -11.60 18.30
CA SER A 235 -6.01 -11.28 16.89
C SER A 235 -7.29 -11.67 16.16
N VAL A 236 -7.73 -10.78 15.26
CA VAL A 236 -8.78 -11.02 14.27
C VAL A 236 -8.11 -10.90 12.92
N ASP A 237 -7.91 -12.01 12.23
CA ASP A 237 -7.21 -12.04 10.93
C ASP A 237 -8.16 -12.09 9.74
N ILE A 238 -9.35 -12.66 9.94
CA ILE A 238 -10.46 -12.63 9.00
C ILE A 238 -11.65 -12.02 9.73
N TYR A 239 -12.25 -11.00 9.12
CA TYR A 239 -13.53 -10.45 9.52
C TYR A 239 -14.61 -11.00 8.58
N ILE A 240 -15.72 -11.46 9.14
CA ILE A 240 -16.87 -11.93 8.36
C ILE A 240 -18.02 -10.98 8.66
N ASP A 241 -18.46 -10.26 7.65
CA ASP A 241 -19.65 -9.41 7.71
C ASP A 241 -20.89 -10.28 7.98
N PRO A 242 -21.93 -9.81 8.70
CA PRO A 242 -23.27 -10.40 8.71
C PRO A 242 -23.82 -10.88 7.34
N LEU A 243 -23.38 -10.28 6.24
CA LEU A 243 -23.71 -10.68 4.87
C LEU A 243 -22.93 -11.93 4.37
N GLY A 244 -21.97 -12.44 5.13
CA GLY A 244 -21.15 -13.61 4.81
C GLY A 244 -19.88 -13.33 4.01
N ASN A 245 -19.53 -12.05 3.80
CA ASN A 245 -18.31 -11.66 3.09
C ASN A 245 -17.09 -11.77 3.99
N GLU A 246 -16.07 -12.49 3.53
CA GLU A 246 -14.82 -12.69 4.26
C GLU A 246 -13.76 -11.67 3.83
N VAL A 247 -13.28 -10.89 4.79
CA VAL A 247 -12.23 -9.89 4.59
C VAL A 247 -10.99 -10.27 5.39
N ARG A 248 -9.87 -10.50 4.71
CA ARG A 248 -8.58 -10.74 5.37
C ARG A 248 -7.92 -9.43 5.78
N LEU A 249 -7.69 -9.24 7.07
CA LEU A 249 -7.12 -8.01 7.64
C LEU A 249 -5.59 -8.09 7.68
N VAL A 250 -4.94 -7.41 6.74
CA VAL A 250 -3.49 -7.37 6.58
C VAL A 250 -2.94 -6.04 7.15
N PRO A 251 -2.14 -6.09 8.22
CA PRO A 251 -1.51 -4.89 8.76
C PRO A 251 -0.44 -4.37 7.78
N CYS A 252 -0.48 -3.08 7.46
CA CYS A 252 0.54 -2.40 6.66
C CYS A 252 1.07 -1.19 7.42
N ARG A 253 2.39 -1.02 7.48
CA ARG A 253 3.02 0.11 8.21
C ARG A 253 2.96 1.41 7.40
N GLN A 254 2.86 1.29 6.08
CA GLN A 254 2.82 2.39 5.12
C GLN A 254 1.38 2.90 4.88
N ALA A 255 0.38 2.15 5.33
CA ALA A 255 -1.00 2.63 5.35
C ALA A 255 -1.15 3.79 6.35
N GLN A 256 -1.98 4.77 6.02
CA GLN A 256 -2.24 5.87 6.93
C GLN A 256 -2.94 5.38 8.21
N THR A 257 -2.74 6.10 9.31
CA THR A 257 -3.23 5.68 10.63
C THR A 257 -4.70 5.97 10.85
N ASP A 258 -5.28 6.88 10.07
CA ASP A 258 -6.64 7.42 10.16
C ASP A 258 -7.64 6.72 9.23
N VAL A 259 -7.19 5.73 8.44
CA VAL A 259 -8.00 5.05 7.43
C VAL A 259 -7.86 3.54 7.49
N ILE A 260 -8.93 2.84 7.10
CA ILE A 260 -8.93 1.42 6.78
C ILE A 260 -9.44 1.25 5.35
N PHE A 261 -8.68 0.57 4.50
CA PHE A 261 -9.11 0.25 3.13
C PHE A 261 -9.57 -1.18 3.03
N PHE A 262 -10.68 -1.41 2.34
CA PHE A 262 -11.18 -2.72 1.94
C PHE A 262 -11.10 -2.82 0.43
N VAL A 263 -10.25 -3.71 -0.06
CA VAL A 263 -9.87 -3.77 -1.46
C VAL A 263 -10.24 -5.13 -2.02
N ASP A 264 -10.91 -5.13 -3.17
CA ASP A 264 -10.94 -6.25 -4.09
C ASP A 264 -9.64 -6.25 -4.92
N THR A 265 -8.77 -7.24 -4.71
CA THR A 265 -7.47 -7.33 -5.37
C THR A 265 -7.56 -7.54 -6.88
N GLU A 266 -8.70 -7.99 -7.41
CA GLU A 266 -8.87 -8.17 -8.87
C GLU A 266 -9.26 -6.86 -9.56
N MET A 267 -9.87 -5.93 -8.81
CA MET A 267 -10.40 -4.65 -9.31
C MET A 267 -9.44 -3.47 -9.14
N ALA A 268 -8.25 -3.70 -8.58
CA ALA A 268 -7.14 -2.75 -8.57
C ALA A 268 -5.90 -3.39 -9.19
N LYS A 269 -5.12 -2.63 -9.96
CA LYS A 269 -3.94 -3.14 -10.67
C LYS A 269 -2.77 -2.18 -10.59
N PHE A 270 -1.57 -2.74 -10.52
CA PHE A 270 -0.32 -2.00 -10.60
C PHE A 270 0.14 -1.90 -12.05
N ALA A 271 -0.10 -0.76 -12.69
CA ALA A 271 0.23 -0.54 -14.09
C ALA A 271 1.64 0.04 -14.22
N THR A 272 2.59 -0.73 -14.75
CA THR A 272 3.97 -0.27 -14.97
C THR A 272 4.22 0.06 -16.43
N LEU A 273 4.85 1.20 -16.70
CA LEU A 273 5.42 1.49 -18.01
C LEU A 273 6.87 1.02 -18.08
N ARG A 274 7.64 1.36 -17.04
CA ARG A 274 8.97 0.82 -16.83
C ARG A 274 8.96 0.11 -15.49
N ASP A 275 8.97 -1.22 -15.52
CA ASP A 275 9.13 -2.02 -14.31
C ASP A 275 10.49 -1.74 -13.65
N PHE A 276 10.66 -2.19 -12.41
CA PHE A 276 11.87 -2.02 -11.61
C PHE A 276 13.10 -2.44 -12.41
N ARG A 277 13.93 -1.46 -12.78
CA ARG A 277 15.16 -1.67 -13.55
C ARG A 277 16.32 -0.98 -12.88
N THR A 278 17.47 -1.64 -12.94
CA THR A 278 18.75 -1.10 -12.48
C THR A 278 19.59 -0.68 -13.68
N HIS A 279 20.27 0.44 -13.57
CA HIS A 279 21.22 0.90 -14.57
C HIS A 279 22.42 1.57 -13.93
N ASP A 280 23.54 1.43 -14.62
CA ASP A 280 24.81 2.00 -14.19
C ASP A 280 24.88 3.44 -14.69
N LEU A 281 25.16 4.38 -13.78
CA LEU A 281 25.37 5.77 -14.13
C LEU A 281 26.83 5.98 -14.54
N ALA A 282 27.07 6.98 -15.39
CA ALA A 282 28.41 7.36 -15.78
C ALA A 282 29.27 7.66 -14.55
N LYS A 283 30.52 7.16 -14.55
CA LYS A 283 31.47 7.44 -13.48
C LYS A 283 31.76 8.94 -13.43
N THR A 284 31.69 9.51 -12.24
CA THR A 284 32.05 10.91 -11.98
C THR A 284 33.06 10.90 -10.83
N GLY A 285 34.33 11.18 -11.14
CA GLY A 285 35.44 10.97 -10.19
C GLY A 285 35.69 9.49 -9.89
N ASP A 286 36.33 9.20 -8.74
CA ASP A 286 36.61 7.85 -8.24
C ASP A 286 35.42 7.25 -7.47
N SER A 287 34.24 7.24 -8.11
CA SER A 287 33.03 6.63 -7.56
C SER A 287 32.18 5.95 -8.62
N GLU A 288 31.60 4.81 -8.26
CA GLU A 288 30.62 4.10 -9.05
C GLU A 288 29.22 4.41 -8.54
N ARG A 289 28.28 4.66 -9.46
CA ARG A 289 26.89 5.01 -9.14
C ARG A 289 25.95 4.07 -9.90
N LYS A 290 24.94 3.56 -9.21
CA LYS A 290 23.88 2.72 -9.80
C LYS A 290 22.54 3.28 -9.38
N GLN A 291 21.60 3.34 -10.32
CA GLN A 291 20.26 3.86 -10.08
C GLN A 291 19.23 2.76 -10.32
N ILE A 292 18.18 2.77 -9.50
CA ILE A 292 16.99 1.92 -9.64
C ILE A 292 15.84 2.84 -9.99
N ILE A 293 15.13 2.56 -11.08
CA ILE A 293 13.94 3.33 -11.49
C ILE A 293 12.74 2.39 -11.63
N VAL A 294 11.58 2.89 -11.24
CA VAL A 294 10.27 2.36 -11.62
C VAL A 294 9.39 3.50 -12.12
N GLU A 295 8.57 3.24 -13.12
CA GLU A 295 7.56 4.15 -13.61
C GLU A 295 6.21 3.44 -13.66
N PHE A 296 5.26 3.92 -12.86
CA PHE A 296 4.04 3.19 -12.53
C PHE A 296 2.84 4.11 -12.31
N THR A 297 1.66 3.51 -12.28
CA THR A 297 0.41 4.15 -11.86
C THR A 297 -0.54 3.12 -11.25
N LEU A 298 -1.52 3.60 -10.50
CA LEU A 298 -2.60 2.76 -9.95
C LEU A 298 -3.79 2.79 -10.91
N GLU A 299 -4.20 1.61 -11.37
CA GLU A 299 -5.43 1.41 -12.14
C GLU A 299 -6.51 0.85 -11.23
N VAL A 300 -7.50 1.68 -10.89
CA VAL A 300 -8.69 1.26 -10.13
C VAL A 300 -9.79 0.93 -11.13
N CYS A 301 -9.88 -0.35 -11.51
CA CYS A 301 -10.77 -0.82 -12.57
C CYS A 301 -12.23 -0.47 -12.28
N ASN A 302 -12.65 -0.58 -11.01
CA ASN A 302 -13.96 -0.12 -10.58
C ASN A 302 -13.91 0.37 -9.13
N GLU A 303 -14.12 1.67 -8.94
CA GLU A 303 -14.14 2.32 -7.63
C GLU A 303 -15.13 1.64 -6.66
N LYS A 304 -16.29 1.25 -7.18
CA LYS A 304 -17.37 0.61 -6.40
C LYS A 304 -17.05 -0.79 -5.89
N ALA A 305 -15.94 -1.40 -6.32
CA ALA A 305 -15.49 -2.68 -5.80
C ALA A 305 -14.75 -2.54 -4.45
N HIS A 306 -14.33 -1.33 -4.11
CA HIS A 306 -13.55 -1.03 -2.91
C HIS A 306 -14.43 -0.31 -1.88
N ALA A 307 -14.00 -0.34 -0.61
CA ALA A 307 -14.61 0.43 0.46
C ALA A 307 -13.55 1.01 1.40
N ALA A 308 -13.91 2.02 2.17
CA ALA A 308 -13.00 2.63 3.14
C ALA A 308 -13.73 3.20 4.36
N VAL A 309 -13.03 3.24 5.49
CA VAL A 309 -13.48 3.94 6.70
C VAL A 309 -12.46 5.04 7.01
N TYR A 310 -12.93 6.29 7.06
CA TYR A 310 -12.09 7.50 7.22
C TYR A 310 -12.26 8.18 8.58
N ASP A 311 -11.38 9.16 8.81
CA ASP A 311 -11.35 10.06 9.98
C ASP A 311 -11.16 9.31 11.30
N LEU A 312 -10.41 8.21 11.30
CA LEU A 312 -10.22 7.41 12.49
C LEU A 312 -9.18 8.07 13.42
N ALA A 313 -9.45 8.03 14.72
CA ALA A 313 -8.50 8.45 15.74
C ALA A 313 -7.19 7.65 15.62
N THR A 314 -6.06 8.29 15.85
CA THR A 314 -4.71 7.72 15.67
C THR A 314 -4.00 7.38 16.99
N SER A 315 -4.64 7.67 18.12
CA SER A 315 -4.13 7.48 19.49
C SER A 315 -5.25 7.12 20.46
#